data_AF-A0A8I1IW81-F1
#
_entry.id   AF-A0A8I1IW81-F1
#
_cell.length_a   1.000
_cell.length_b   1.000
_cell.length_c   1.000
_cell.angle_alpha   90.00
_cell.angle_beta   90.00
_cell.angle_gamma   90.00
#
_symmetry.space_group_name_H-M   'P 1'
#
loop_
_entity.id
_entity.type
_entity.pdbx_description
1 polymer ?
#
loop_
_entity_poly.entity_id
_entity_poly.type
_entity_poly.pdbx_seq_one_letter_code
_entity_poly.pdbx_strand_id
1 'polypeptide(L)'
;MASLGLAGCVATPAPQAVPPAGIEVTRPAVSPDQFLAVAQDVEPVAEALCRAETPDQNCDFAILIDRDPRVGANAFQTVDRSGRPVIILTLGLVAILASEDELAFVLGHEAGHHIARHIPQQRESAAEGARVFGEIA
;
A
#
# COMPACT_ATOMS: atom_id res chain seq x y z
N MET A 1 44.04 -47.76 60.25
CA MET A 1 43.58 -48.07 58.88
C MET A 1 43.08 -46.77 58.28
N ALA A 2 43.85 -46.22 57.34
CA ALA A 2 43.64 -44.88 56.81
C ALA A 2 42.61 -44.89 55.66
N SER A 3 41.60 -44.03 55.78
CA SER A 3 40.56 -43.82 54.78
C SER A 3 41.09 -42.93 53.66
N LEU A 4 41.17 -43.45 52.44
CA LEU A 4 41.37 -42.66 51.22
C LEU A 4 40.01 -42.15 50.72
N GLY A 5 39.78 -40.83 50.79
CA GLY A 5 38.67 -40.18 50.11
C GLY A 5 39.13 -39.63 48.77
N LEU A 6 38.52 -40.08 47.66
CA LEU A 6 38.69 -39.47 46.35
C LEU A 6 37.73 -38.28 46.22
N ALA A 7 38.27 -37.08 46.04
CA ALA A 7 37.50 -35.91 45.62
C ALA A 7 37.57 -35.78 44.09
N GLY A 8 36.42 -35.90 43.42
CA GLY A 8 36.29 -35.62 41.99
C GLY A 8 35.75 -34.21 41.76
N CYS A 9 36.45 -33.41 40.95
CA CYS A 9 35.96 -32.11 40.49
C CYS A 9 35.01 -32.32 39.30
N VAL A 10 33.75 -31.94 39.44
CA VAL A 10 32.82 -31.81 38.31
C VAL A 10 32.87 -30.37 37.82
N ALA A 11 33.12 -30.17 36.52
CA ALA A 11 33.00 -28.87 35.89
C ALA A 11 31.53 -28.61 35.53
N THR A 12 30.92 -27.59 36.14
CA THR A 12 29.59 -27.12 35.76
C THR A 12 29.69 -26.33 34.45
N PRO A 13 28.87 -26.62 33.42
CA PRO A 13 28.87 -25.83 32.19
C PRO A 13 28.36 -24.41 32.49
N ALA A 14 29.09 -23.40 31.99
CA ALA A 14 28.67 -22.01 32.12
C ALA A 14 27.39 -21.75 31.31
N PRO A 15 26.45 -20.93 31.81
CA PRO A 15 25.29 -20.54 31.02
C PRO A 15 25.76 -19.78 29.78
N GLN A 16 25.39 -20.28 28.60
CA GLN A 16 25.67 -19.61 27.35
C GLN A 16 24.86 -18.31 27.30
N ALA A 17 25.52 -17.19 27.08
CA ALA A 17 24.85 -15.92 26.85
C ALA A 17 24.04 -16.04 25.56
N VAL A 18 22.71 -15.99 25.67
CA VAL A 18 21.83 -15.90 24.51
C VAL A 18 22.06 -14.51 23.91
N PRO A 19 22.51 -14.38 22.66
CA PRO A 19 22.63 -13.08 22.03
C PRO A 19 21.26 -12.40 22.03
N PRO A 20 21.17 -11.09 22.30
CA PRO A 20 19.90 -10.40 22.23
C PRO A 20 19.30 -10.65 20.85
N ALA A 21 18.06 -11.15 20.80
CA ALA A 21 17.33 -11.27 19.56
C ALA A 21 17.33 -9.88 18.93
N GLY A 22 18.03 -9.74 17.80
CA GLY A 22 18.03 -8.49 17.06
C GLY A 22 16.57 -8.17 16.73
N ILE A 23 16.15 -6.93 16.98
CA ILE A 23 14.92 -6.44 16.37
C ILE A 23 15.18 -6.51 14.87
N GLU A 24 14.60 -7.50 14.21
CA GLU A 24 14.62 -7.58 12.77
C GLU A 24 13.80 -6.38 12.29
N VAL A 25 14.51 -5.31 11.89
CA VAL A 25 13.88 -4.17 11.24
C VAL A 25 13.41 -4.70 9.91
N THR A 26 12.15 -5.15 9.85
CA THR A 26 11.49 -5.51 8.60
C THR A 26 11.57 -4.29 7.71
N ARG A 27 12.45 -4.37 6.71
CA ARG A 27 12.52 -3.34 5.68
C ARG A 27 11.17 -3.37 4.95
N PRO A 28 10.62 -2.20 4.56
CA PRO A 28 9.50 -2.17 3.63
C PRO A 28 9.85 -3.06 2.44
N ALA A 29 8.96 -3.97 2.03
CA ALA A 29 9.26 -4.85 0.91
C ALA A 29 9.33 -4.08 -0.42
N VAL A 30 8.67 -2.92 -0.48
CA VAL A 30 8.75 -1.96 -1.58
C VAL A 30 9.58 -0.75 -1.17
N SER A 31 10.72 -0.56 -1.83
CA SER A 31 11.56 0.64 -1.71
C SER A 31 11.03 1.79 -2.58
N PRO A 32 11.46 3.05 -2.33
CA PRO A 32 11.09 4.19 -3.19
C PRO A 32 11.45 3.99 -4.68
N ASP A 33 12.58 3.36 -4.97
CA ASP A 33 13.02 3.09 -6.35
C ASP A 33 12.13 2.04 -7.02
N GLN A 34 11.75 0.99 -6.28
CA GLN A 34 10.78 -0.01 -6.76
C GLN A 34 9.40 0.61 -6.98
N PHE A 35 8.96 1.50 -6.09
CA PHE A 35 7.70 2.21 -6.29
C PHE A 35 7.72 3.01 -7.60
N LEU A 36 8.80 3.76 -7.84
CA LEU A 36 8.93 4.55 -9.05
C LEU A 36 8.97 3.68 -10.31
N ALA A 37 9.71 2.57 -10.28
CA ALA A 37 9.79 1.63 -11.39
C ALA A 37 8.41 1.04 -11.73
N VAL A 38 7.70 0.52 -10.73
CA VAL A 38 6.35 -0.05 -10.94
C VAL A 38 5.37 1.00 -11.42
N ALA A 39 5.41 2.22 -10.87
CA ALA A 39 4.55 3.31 -11.34
C ALA A 39 4.82 3.66 -12.82
N GLN A 40 6.09 3.72 -13.22
CA GLN A 40 6.50 3.98 -14.62
C GLN A 40 6.09 2.87 -15.58
N ASP A 41 5.99 1.63 -15.11
CA ASP A 41 5.53 0.49 -15.91
C ASP A 41 3.99 0.45 -16.02
N VAL A 42 3.29 0.71 -14.92
CA VAL A 42 1.82 0.58 -14.85
C VAL A 42 1.09 1.78 -15.48
N GLU A 43 1.56 3.00 -15.25
CA GLU A 43 0.93 4.23 -15.76
C GLU A 43 0.63 4.17 -17.27
N PRO A 44 1.61 3.94 -18.18
CA PRO A 44 1.34 3.95 -19.61
C PRO A 44 0.36 2.86 -20.06
N VAL A 45 0.33 1.71 -19.37
CA VAL A 45 -0.63 0.63 -19.64
C VAL A 45 -2.04 1.05 -19.22
N ALA A 46 -2.18 1.61 -18.02
CA ALA A 46 -3.46 2.12 -17.50
C ALA A 46 -4.01 3.23 -18.39
N GLU A 47 -3.17 4.16 -18.83
CA GLU A 47 -3.60 5.23 -19.74
C GLU A 47 -4.01 4.71 -21.12
N ALA A 48 -3.27 3.74 -21.68
CA ALA A 48 -3.59 3.13 -22.96
C ALA A 48 -4.96 2.44 -22.90
N LEU A 49 -5.22 1.69 -21.83
CA LEU A 49 -6.52 1.07 -21.59
C LEU A 49 -7.63 2.12 -21.40
N CYS A 50 -7.39 3.15 -20.60
CA CYS A 50 -8.35 4.24 -20.39
C CYS A 50 -8.74 4.93 -21.70
N ARG A 51 -7.76 5.23 -22.56
CA ARG A 51 -8.01 5.85 -23.88
C ARG A 51 -8.77 4.92 -24.82
N ALA A 52 -8.55 3.61 -24.73
CA ALA A 52 -9.24 2.63 -25.56
C ALA A 52 -10.70 2.42 -25.14
N GLU A 53 -10.96 2.31 -23.84
CA GLU A 53 -12.29 2.01 -23.27
C GLU A 53 -13.16 3.27 -23.11
N THR A 54 -12.53 4.42 -22.83
CA THR A 54 -13.22 5.67 -22.48
C THR A 54 -12.54 6.90 -23.13
N PRO A 55 -12.62 7.04 -24.47
CA PRO A 55 -11.91 8.09 -25.21
C PRO A 55 -12.37 9.52 -24.89
N ASP A 56 -13.50 9.67 -24.18
CA ASP A 56 -14.06 10.93 -23.69
C ASP A 56 -13.49 11.38 -22.33
N GLN A 57 -12.77 10.52 -21.60
CA GLN A 57 -12.21 10.83 -20.30
C GLN A 57 -10.80 11.41 -20.40
N ASN A 58 -10.42 12.23 -19.43
CA ASN A 58 -9.00 12.52 -19.21
C ASN A 58 -8.32 11.26 -18.65
N CYS A 59 -7.31 10.77 -19.36
CA CYS A 59 -6.58 9.54 -19.03
C CYS A 59 -5.13 9.79 -18.64
N ASP A 60 -4.72 11.04 -18.42
CA ASP A 60 -3.40 11.41 -17.89
C ASP A 60 -3.38 11.17 -16.38
N PHE A 61 -2.91 10.00 -15.94
CA PHE A 61 -2.90 9.68 -14.50
C PHE A 61 -1.77 10.42 -13.78
N ALA A 62 -2.00 10.80 -12.53
CA ALA A 62 -0.95 11.21 -11.62
C ALA A 62 -0.90 10.24 -10.44
N ILE A 63 0.26 9.66 -10.15
CA ILE A 63 0.44 8.72 -9.04
C ILE A 63 1.20 9.40 -7.91
N LEU A 64 0.59 9.48 -6.72
CA LEU A 64 1.13 10.20 -5.56
C LEU A 64 1.18 9.32 -4.31
N ILE A 65 2.08 9.67 -3.38
CA ILE A 65 2.15 9.07 -2.04
C ILE A 65 1.71 10.11 -1.00
N ASP A 66 0.70 9.77 -0.20
CA ASP A 66 0.42 10.48 1.06
C ASP A 66 1.44 10.05 2.12
N ARG A 67 2.27 10.98 2.55
CA ARG A 67 3.39 10.75 3.47
C ARG A 67 3.03 10.97 4.94
N ASP A 68 1.78 11.33 5.26
CA ASP A 68 1.37 11.51 6.65
C ASP A 68 1.33 10.16 7.38
N PRO A 69 2.22 9.91 8.36
CA PRO A 69 2.30 8.62 9.06
C PRO A 69 1.10 8.35 9.96
N ARG A 70 0.22 9.33 10.17
CA ARG A 70 -1.01 9.20 10.97
C ARG A 70 -2.15 8.60 10.16
N VAL A 71 -2.05 8.61 8.83
CA VAL A 71 -3.06 8.03 7.94
C VAL A 71 -2.79 6.53 7.86
N GLY A 72 -3.83 5.73 8.07
CA GLY A 72 -3.76 4.26 7.97
C GLY A 72 -3.49 3.78 6.55
N ALA A 73 -3.26 2.47 6.39
CA ALA A 73 -3.06 1.85 5.08
C ALA A 73 -4.31 2.01 4.20
N ASN A 74 -4.17 2.75 3.11
CA ASN A 74 -5.20 2.99 2.11
C ASN A 74 -4.59 3.31 0.73
N ALA A 75 -5.37 3.06 -0.32
CA ALA A 75 -5.21 3.59 -1.67
C ALA A 75 -6.57 4.09 -2.16
N PHE A 76 -6.57 5.14 -2.99
CA PHE A 76 -7.80 5.65 -3.57
C PHE A 76 -7.51 6.45 -4.84
N GLN A 77 -8.46 6.41 -5.76
CA GLN A 77 -8.50 7.33 -6.88
C GLN A 77 -9.35 8.58 -6.57
N THR A 78 -8.93 9.72 -7.11
CA THR A 78 -9.67 10.97 -7.11
C THR A 78 -9.40 11.78 -8.38
N VAL A 79 -9.97 12.98 -8.49
CA VAL A 79 -9.65 13.95 -9.55
C VAL A 79 -9.16 15.25 -8.95
N ASP A 80 -8.12 15.84 -9.52
CA ASP A 80 -7.65 17.15 -9.10
C ASP A 80 -8.55 18.29 -9.60
N ARG A 81 -8.21 19.53 -9.24
CA ARG A 81 -9.00 20.72 -9.63
C ARG A 81 -9.05 20.96 -11.14
N SER A 82 -8.09 20.44 -11.90
CA SER A 82 -8.08 20.47 -13.37
C SER A 82 -8.83 19.30 -14.00
N GLY A 83 -9.36 18.37 -13.20
CA GLY A 83 -10.02 17.16 -13.68
C GLY A 83 -9.04 16.08 -14.14
N ARG A 84 -7.78 16.14 -13.72
CA ARG A 84 -6.81 15.08 -13.97
C ARG A 84 -7.03 13.93 -12.98
N PRO A 85 -7.09 12.66 -13.41
CA PRO A 85 -7.19 11.54 -12.49
C PRO A 85 -5.92 11.39 -11.65
N VAL A 86 -6.09 11.18 -10.35
CA VAL A 86 -5.01 11.05 -9.38
C VAL A 86 -5.21 9.77 -8.58
N ILE A 87 -4.20 8.91 -8.56
CA ILE A 87 -4.12 7.71 -7.75
C ILE A 87 -3.23 8.03 -6.55
N ILE A 88 -3.75 7.88 -5.33
CA ILE A 88 -3.02 8.19 -4.10
C ILE A 88 -2.87 6.93 -3.27
N LEU A 89 -1.63 6.59 -2.92
CA LEU A 89 -1.30 5.52 -1.97
C LEU A 89 -0.77 6.15 -0.69
N THR A 90 -1.17 5.63 0.46
CA THR A 90 -0.62 6.06 1.76
C THR A 90 0.74 5.40 2.01
N LEU A 91 1.63 6.08 2.73
CA LEU A 91 2.89 5.52 3.19
C LEU A 91 2.66 4.26 4.03
N GLY A 92 1.59 4.23 4.83
CA GLY A 92 1.18 3.06 5.61
C GLY A 92 0.86 1.83 4.74
N LEU A 93 0.23 2.03 3.58
CA LEU A 93 -0.02 0.93 2.63
C LEU A 93 1.28 0.46 1.97
N VAL A 94 2.09 1.39 1.45
CA VAL A 94 3.36 1.03 0.77
C VAL A 94 4.29 0.25 1.71
N ALA A 95 4.28 0.57 3.01
CA ALA A 95 5.09 -0.13 4.00
C ALA A 95 4.71 -1.60 4.25
N ILE A 96 3.48 -2.01 3.91
CA ILE A 96 2.98 -3.37 4.14
C ILE A 96 2.87 -4.21 2.87
N LEU A 97 3.06 -3.62 1.68
CA LEU A 97 3.13 -4.37 0.43
C LEU A 97 4.34 -5.30 0.46
N ALA A 98 4.14 -6.55 0.06
CA ALA A 98 5.13 -7.62 0.10
C ALA A 98 5.89 -7.79 -1.23
N SER A 99 5.37 -7.23 -2.32
CA SER A 99 5.99 -7.32 -3.65
C SER A 99 5.65 -6.14 -4.58
N GLU A 100 6.42 -6.01 -5.66
CA GLU A 100 6.15 -5.11 -6.78
C GLU A 100 4.82 -5.46 -7.48
N ASP A 101 4.46 -6.74 -7.54
CA ASP A 101 3.20 -7.20 -8.13
C ASP A 101 1.97 -6.72 -7.33
N GLU A 102 2.06 -6.71 -6.00
CA GLU A 102 0.99 -6.16 -5.15
C GLU A 102 0.85 -4.65 -5.35
N LEU A 103 1.96 -3.92 -5.51
CA LEU A 103 1.91 -2.51 -5.87
C LEU A 103 1.25 -2.31 -7.24
N ALA A 104 1.64 -3.09 -8.24
CA ALA A 104 1.05 -3.03 -9.58
C ALA A 104 -0.44 -3.34 -9.56
N PHE A 105 -0.86 -4.33 -8.76
CA PHE A 105 -2.27 -4.67 -8.55
C PHE A 105 -3.05 -3.49 -7.96
N VAL A 106 -2.54 -2.85 -6.90
CA VAL A 106 -3.20 -1.69 -6.28
C VAL A 106 -3.31 -0.53 -7.26
N LEU A 107 -2.23 -0.19 -7.98
CA LEU A 107 -2.27 0.88 -8.98
C LEU A 107 -3.27 0.58 -10.10
N GLY A 108 -3.29 -0.66 -10.59
CA GLY A 108 -4.26 -1.10 -11.60
C GLY A 108 -5.72 -1.07 -11.10
N HIS A 109 -5.95 -1.45 -9.85
CA HIS A 109 -7.27 -1.38 -9.21
C HIS A 109 -7.80 0.06 -9.16
N GLU A 110 -6.98 1.00 -8.69
CA GLU A 110 -7.36 2.41 -8.59
C GLU A 110 -7.54 3.06 -9.97
N ALA A 111 -6.70 2.74 -10.95
CA ALA A 111 -6.91 3.17 -12.33
C ALA A 111 -8.24 2.64 -12.89
N GLY A 112 -8.58 1.38 -12.59
CA GLY A 112 -9.84 0.75 -12.98
C GLY A 112 -11.07 1.50 -12.46
N HIS A 113 -11.02 2.03 -11.23
CA HIS A 113 -12.10 2.87 -10.69
C HIS A 113 -12.35 4.14 -11.52
N HIS A 114 -11.32 4.76 -12.08
CA HIS A 114 -11.46 5.91 -12.97
C HIS A 114 -12.00 5.49 -14.34
N ILE A 115 -11.43 4.45 -14.94
CA ILE A 115 -11.89 3.92 -16.25
C ILE A 115 -13.38 3.52 -16.16
N ALA A 116 -13.81 2.91 -15.06
CA ALA A 116 -15.19 2.52 -14.81
C ALA A 116 -16.13 3.68 -14.43
N ARG A 117 -15.64 4.92 -14.30
CA ARG A 117 -16.41 6.13 -13.94
C ARG A 117 -17.10 6.06 -12.58
N HIS A 118 -16.49 5.41 -11.58
CA HIS A 118 -17.14 5.25 -10.27
C HIS A 118 -17.37 6.58 -9.51
N ILE A 119 -16.48 7.58 -9.62
CA ILE A 119 -16.71 8.88 -8.94
C ILE A 119 -17.92 9.63 -9.52
N PRO A 120 -18.03 9.84 -10.84
CA PRO A 120 -19.24 10.42 -11.43
C PRO A 120 -20.52 9.68 -11.02
N GLN A 121 -20.52 8.34 -11.07
CA GLN A 121 -21.67 7.51 -10.69
C GLN A 121 -22.06 7.69 -9.22
N GLN A 122 -21.08 7.74 -8.30
CA GLN A 122 -21.33 7.99 -6.88
C GLN A 122 -21.91 9.39 -6.65
N ARG A 123 -21.39 10.41 -7.35
CA ARG A 123 -21.89 11.79 -7.25
C ARG A 123 -23.33 11.93 -7.79
N GLU A 124 -23.61 11.29 -8.92
CA GLU A 124 -24.96 11.24 -9.51
C GLU A 124 -25.94 10.58 -8.56
N SER A 125 -25.58 9.41 -8.01
CA SER A 125 -26.41 8.68 -7.03
C SER A 125 -26.68 9.51 -5.78
N ALA A 126 -25.68 10.23 -5.26
CA ALA A 126 -25.83 11.10 -4.10
C ALA A 126 -26.72 12.32 -4.39
N ALA A 127 -26.57 12.95 -5.57
CA ALA A 127 -27.40 14.07 -5.99
C ALA A 127 -28.86 13.67 -6.19
N GLU A 128 -29.11 12.51 -6.80
CA GLU A 128 -30.44 11.96 -6.96
C GLU A 128 -31.08 11.61 -5.61
N GLY A 129 -30.34 10.98 -4.71
CA GLY A 129 -30.80 10.75 -3.34
C GLY A 129 -31.20 12.05 -2.64
N ALA A 130 -30.37 13.10 -2.72
CA ALA A 130 -30.67 14.40 -2.14
C ALA A 130 -31.93 15.04 -2.74
N ARG A 131 -32.15 14.90 -4.06
CA ARG A 131 -33.37 15.36 -4.75
C ARG A 131 -34.60 14.64 -4.22
N VAL A 132 -34.57 13.31 -4.18
CA VAL A 132 -35.68 12.48 -3.70
C VAL A 132 -36.01 12.81 -2.24
N PHE A 133 -35.01 12.92 -1.37
CA PHE A 133 -35.23 13.30 0.03
C PHE A 133 -35.81 14.71 0.16
N GLY A 134 -35.37 15.67 -0.66
CA GLY A 134 -35.91 17.03 -0.67
C GLY A 134 -37.37 17.12 -1.14
N GLU A 135 -37.83 16.19 -1.98
CA GLU A 135 -39.22 16.13 -2.47
C GLU A 135 -40.20 15.51 -1.45
N ILE A 136 -39.70 14.69 -0.52
CA ILE A 136 -40.51 14.00 0.49
C ILE A 136 -40.39 14.62 1.89
N ALA A 137 -39.52 15.62 2.08
CA ALA A 137 -39.29 16.32 3.34
C ALA A 137 -40.22 17.51 3.57
#